data_AF-A0A6P0L110-F1
#
_entry.id   AF-A0A6P0L110-F1
#
_cell.length_a   1.000
_cell.length_b   1.000
_cell.length_c   1.000
_cell.angle_alpha   90.00
_cell.angle_beta   90.00
_cell.angle_gamma   90.00
#
_symmetry.space_group_name_H-M   'P 1'
#
loop_
_entity.id
_entity.type
_entity.pdbx_description
1 polymer ?
#
loop_
_entity_poly.entity_id
_entity_poly.type
_entity_poly.pdbx_seq_one_letter_code
_entity_poly.pdbx_strand_id
1 'polypeptide(L)'
;MSKDLDFSPQGYEIKQELGQNHAGGRVTYLATQLETQQPVVIKQLQFSQLGTSWAEYDTYEREIKLLQQLNHPSIPRYIDSFDTPTGFCLVQEYKPAPSLAEDYHWTPEEVKQIAIAVLEVLVYLQRRQPPVIHRDIKPENILVDRQGNLKVYLVDFGFARIAGGDVTLSSVVKGSVGFMPPEQMFNRQLTKASDLYSLGTTLICLLTGTKSSQINTLVDENYRINFKALLPKLNPQFIHWLDKMVAPNLKHRYPDAATALKALKPIDVVNDVTPLKTLLRAIQPTKAVVKLATLSLVAASSSGITYAWLTSPARQLLTSGECPGCNLPNINLQDKNLKQAKLEGANLSGANLEGANLWRANLRGANLWGANLEGANLNSTRLDGANLGGANLKGANFDIRRAQRQRINLKGATMPDGSIHK
;
A
#
# COMPACT_ATOMS: atom_id res chain seq x y z
N MET A 1 -20.12 -3.75 -21.38
CA MET A 1 -19.37 -2.98 -22.38
C MET A 1 -20.36 -2.13 -23.15
N SER A 2 -20.22 -0.80 -23.09
CA SER A 2 -20.95 0.12 -23.95
C SER A 2 -20.69 -0.28 -25.41
N LYS A 3 -21.74 -0.53 -26.19
CA LYS A 3 -21.65 -1.11 -27.53
C LYS A 3 -21.14 -0.14 -28.61
N ASP A 4 -20.85 1.11 -28.26
CA ASP A 4 -20.68 2.19 -29.26
C ASP A 4 -19.36 3.00 -29.12
N LEU A 5 -18.34 2.50 -28.40
CA LEU A 5 -17.03 3.14 -28.38
C LEU A 5 -16.04 2.43 -29.31
N ASP A 6 -15.83 3.00 -30.51
CA ASP A 6 -14.81 2.57 -31.45
C ASP A 6 -13.76 3.69 -31.63
N PHE A 7 -12.52 3.41 -31.21
CA PHE A 7 -11.37 4.31 -31.40
C PHE A 7 -10.43 3.82 -32.52
N SER A 8 -10.83 2.79 -33.26
CA SER A 8 -10.07 2.27 -34.40
C SER A 8 -9.80 3.34 -35.46
N PRO A 9 -10.73 4.28 -35.79
CA PRO A 9 -10.46 5.37 -36.72
C PRO A 9 -9.34 6.31 -36.26
N GLN A 10 -9.09 6.40 -34.95
CA GLN A 10 -8.00 7.18 -34.36
C GLN A 10 -6.73 6.33 -34.14
N GLY A 11 -6.73 5.07 -34.59
CA GLY A 11 -5.57 4.18 -34.49
C GLY A 11 -5.45 3.43 -33.15
N TYR A 12 -6.54 3.31 -32.38
CA TYR A 12 -6.50 2.65 -31.06
C TYR A 12 -7.57 1.57 -30.90
N GLU A 13 -7.19 0.43 -30.34
CA GLU A 13 -8.12 -0.66 -29.99
C GLU A 13 -8.28 -0.75 -28.47
N ILE A 14 -9.50 -0.52 -27.96
CA ILE A 14 -9.79 -0.67 -26.53
C ILE A 14 -9.71 -2.14 -26.12
N LYS A 15 -8.93 -2.44 -25.06
CA LYS A 15 -8.80 -3.79 -24.50
C LYS A 15 -9.61 -3.97 -23.24
N GLN A 16 -9.57 -2.99 -22.34
CA GLN A 16 -10.33 -3.03 -21.09
C GLN A 16 -10.54 -1.62 -20.53
N GLU A 17 -11.57 -1.46 -19.72
CA GLU A 17 -11.76 -0.30 -18.86
C GLU A 17 -10.94 -0.48 -17.59
N LEU A 18 -10.10 0.51 -17.25
CA LEU A 18 -9.29 0.52 -16.04
C LEU A 18 -9.98 1.25 -14.88
N GLY A 19 -10.92 2.16 -15.17
CA GLY A 19 -11.69 2.83 -14.15
C GLY A 19 -12.65 3.88 -14.71
N GLN A 20 -13.72 4.13 -13.98
CA GLN A 20 -14.77 5.07 -14.33
C GLN A 20 -15.16 5.94 -13.14
N ASN A 21 -15.23 7.25 -13.36
CA ASN A 21 -15.78 8.22 -12.42
C ASN A 21 -17.06 8.80 -13.01
N HIS A 22 -18.19 8.22 -12.61
CA HIS A 22 -19.53 8.59 -13.09
C HIS A 22 -19.92 10.04 -12.75
N ALA A 23 -19.41 10.61 -11.66
CA ALA A 23 -19.78 11.97 -11.23
C ALA A 23 -19.12 13.07 -12.06
N GLY A 24 -18.00 12.79 -12.74
CA GLY A 24 -17.26 13.75 -13.56
C GLY A 24 -17.13 13.34 -15.02
N GLY A 25 -17.89 12.33 -15.48
CA GLY A 25 -17.88 11.86 -16.87
C GLY A 25 -16.52 11.31 -17.34
N ARG A 26 -15.64 10.86 -16.44
CA ARG A 26 -14.29 10.39 -16.83
C ARG A 26 -14.23 8.88 -16.89
N VAL A 27 -13.67 8.35 -17.97
CA VAL A 27 -13.40 6.91 -18.12
C VAL A 27 -11.96 6.72 -18.56
N THR A 28 -11.28 5.74 -17.98
CA THR A 28 -9.90 5.39 -18.32
C THR A 28 -9.88 3.99 -18.93
N TYR A 29 -9.26 3.86 -20.09
CA TYR A 29 -9.15 2.61 -20.84
C TYR A 29 -7.70 2.20 -21.01
N LEU A 30 -7.43 0.90 -20.97
CA LEU A 30 -6.25 0.31 -21.58
C LEU A 30 -6.58 0.03 -23.05
N ALA A 31 -5.74 0.54 -23.94
CA ALA A 31 -5.86 0.32 -25.37
C ALA A 31 -4.53 -0.12 -25.97
N THR A 32 -4.57 -0.61 -27.21
CA THR A 32 -3.39 -0.90 -28.03
C THR A 32 -3.35 0.08 -29.18
N GLN A 33 -2.20 0.74 -29.39
CA GLN A 33 -1.98 1.55 -30.58
C GLN A 33 -1.79 0.63 -31.79
N LEU A 34 -2.64 0.75 -32.81
CA LEU A 34 -2.70 -0.19 -33.93
C LEU A 34 -1.42 -0.23 -34.76
N GLU A 35 -0.76 0.92 -34.96
CA GLU A 35 0.47 1.00 -35.76
C GLU A 35 1.68 0.33 -35.08
N THR A 36 1.85 0.55 -33.77
CA THR A 36 3.05 0.14 -33.03
C THR A 36 2.85 -1.11 -32.18
N GLN A 37 1.59 -1.54 -32.03
CA GLN A 37 1.15 -2.60 -31.12
C GLN A 37 1.54 -2.35 -29.65
N GLN A 38 1.84 -1.10 -29.28
CA GLN A 38 2.19 -0.73 -27.91
C GLN A 38 0.94 -0.48 -27.07
N PRO A 39 0.94 -0.90 -25.78
CA PRO A 39 -0.15 -0.59 -24.87
C PRO A 39 -0.12 0.89 -24.47
N VAL A 40 -1.30 1.50 -24.40
CA VAL A 40 -1.51 2.91 -24.03
C VAL A 40 -2.68 3.05 -23.07
N VAL A 41 -2.71 4.15 -22.33
CA VAL A 41 -3.87 4.54 -21.51
C VAL A 41 -4.59 5.67 -22.22
N ILE A 42 -5.90 5.51 -22.40
CA ILE A 42 -6.79 6.55 -22.95
C ILE A 42 -7.69 7.03 -21.83
N LYS A 43 -7.56 8.30 -21.44
CA LYS A 43 -8.48 8.97 -20.53
C LYS A 43 -9.50 9.77 -21.35
N GLN A 44 -10.76 9.38 -21.29
CA GLN A 44 -11.86 10.07 -21.94
C GLN A 44 -12.62 10.94 -20.92
N LEU A 45 -12.91 12.19 -21.30
CA LEU A 45 -13.91 13.04 -20.66
C LEU A 45 -15.17 13.06 -21.52
N GLN A 46 -16.32 12.68 -20.96
CA GLN A 46 -17.61 12.62 -21.66
C GLN A 46 -18.51 13.79 -21.24
N PHE A 47 -19.12 14.49 -22.22
CA PHE A 47 -19.99 15.65 -22.03
C PHE A 47 -21.46 15.32 -21.76
N SER A 48 -21.89 14.07 -21.98
CA SER A 48 -23.31 13.71 -22.10
C SER A 48 -24.00 13.29 -20.80
N GLN A 49 -23.34 13.38 -19.64
CA GLN A 49 -23.95 13.10 -18.34
C GLN A 49 -24.11 14.41 -17.55
N LEU A 50 -25.26 15.08 -17.76
CA LEU A 50 -25.87 16.12 -16.92
C LEU A 50 -24.92 16.89 -15.98
N GLY A 51 -24.25 17.94 -16.48
CA GLY A 51 -23.67 18.98 -15.63
C GLY A 51 -22.17 19.27 -15.76
N THR A 52 -21.47 18.71 -16.76
CA THR A 52 -20.04 19.03 -16.97
C THR A 52 -19.83 20.53 -17.23
N SER A 53 -19.14 21.19 -16.30
CA SER A 53 -18.87 22.63 -16.36
C SER A 53 -17.69 22.94 -17.28
N TRP A 54 -17.66 24.14 -17.87
CA TRP A 54 -16.49 24.67 -18.61
C TRP A 54 -15.17 24.54 -17.83
N ALA A 55 -15.23 24.52 -16.49
CA ALA A 55 -14.07 24.34 -15.63
C ALA A 55 -13.44 22.94 -15.69
N GLU A 56 -14.19 21.91 -16.08
CA GLU A 56 -13.67 20.53 -16.25
C GLU A 56 -12.93 20.37 -17.58
N TYR A 57 -13.44 21.01 -18.63
CA TYR A 57 -12.77 21.13 -19.93
C TYR A 57 -11.41 21.83 -19.79
N ASP A 58 -11.40 23.02 -19.14
CA ASP A 58 -10.18 23.76 -18.82
C ASP A 58 -9.15 22.92 -18.04
N THR A 59 -9.63 21.99 -17.21
CA THR A 59 -8.77 21.12 -16.41
C THR A 59 -8.09 20.07 -17.28
N TYR A 60 -8.80 19.50 -18.25
CA TYR A 60 -8.28 18.50 -19.20
C TYR A 60 -7.28 19.08 -20.19
N GLU A 61 -7.60 20.23 -20.79
CA GLU A 61 -6.71 21.00 -21.67
C GLU A 61 -5.37 21.32 -20.98
N ARG A 62 -5.41 21.67 -19.69
CA ARG A 62 -4.22 21.93 -18.89
C ARG A 62 -3.41 20.67 -18.60
N GLU A 63 -4.06 19.53 -18.33
CA GLU A 63 -3.37 18.25 -18.14
C GLU A 63 -2.59 17.85 -19.40
N ILE A 64 -3.21 17.99 -20.58
CA ILE A 64 -2.56 17.74 -21.87
C ILE A 64 -1.33 18.63 -22.05
N LYS A 65 -1.52 19.96 -21.93
CA LYS A 65 -0.42 20.93 -22.09
C LYS A 65 0.71 20.71 -21.09
N LEU A 66 0.38 20.32 -19.86
CA LEU A 66 1.37 19.99 -18.85
C LEU A 66 2.14 18.73 -19.23
N LEU A 67 1.47 17.61 -19.51
CA LEU A 67 2.11 16.34 -19.83
C LEU A 67 2.99 16.42 -21.09
N GLN A 68 2.60 17.21 -22.09
CA GLN A 68 3.43 17.50 -23.27
C GLN A 68 4.79 18.13 -22.92
N GLN A 69 4.88 18.85 -21.80
CA GLN A 69 6.10 19.51 -21.32
C GLN A 69 6.89 18.66 -20.31
N LEU A 70 6.31 17.53 -19.84
CA LEU A 70 6.97 16.65 -18.90
C LEU A 70 7.70 15.53 -19.63
N ASN A 71 8.91 15.24 -19.15
CA ASN A 71 9.75 14.15 -19.60
C ASN A 71 10.49 13.59 -18.38
N HIS A 72 9.95 12.51 -17.82
CA HIS A 72 10.50 11.82 -16.67
C HIS A 72 10.10 10.34 -16.73
N PRO A 73 11.01 9.37 -16.47
CA PRO A 73 10.72 7.94 -16.61
C PRO A 73 9.58 7.45 -15.68
N SER A 74 9.44 8.07 -14.52
CA SER A 74 8.38 7.80 -13.54
C SER A 74 7.08 8.58 -13.76
N ILE A 75 6.92 9.27 -14.89
CA ILE A 75 5.67 9.94 -15.28
C ILE A 75 5.24 9.34 -16.63
N PRO A 76 3.96 8.99 -16.84
CA PRO A 76 3.46 8.59 -18.15
C PRO A 76 3.74 9.68 -19.19
N ARG A 77 4.40 9.30 -20.29
CA ARG A 77 4.64 10.23 -21.40
C ARG A 77 3.34 10.53 -22.15
N TYR A 78 3.12 11.79 -22.51
CA TYR A 78 2.09 12.14 -23.49
C TYR A 78 2.38 11.46 -24.84
N ILE A 79 1.35 10.86 -25.44
CA ILE A 79 1.44 10.23 -26.76
C ILE A 79 0.63 11.06 -27.76
N ASP A 80 -0.65 11.30 -27.47
CA ASP A 80 -1.58 11.90 -28.40
C ASP A 80 -2.83 12.43 -27.66
N SER A 81 -3.68 13.17 -28.35
CA SER A 81 -5.00 13.58 -27.87
C SER A 81 -5.94 13.83 -29.05
N PHE A 82 -7.19 13.42 -28.92
CA PHE A 82 -8.19 13.54 -29.99
C PHE A 82 -9.60 13.75 -29.44
N ASP A 83 -10.48 14.26 -30.31
CA ASP A 83 -11.86 14.56 -29.97
C ASP A 83 -12.76 13.35 -30.30
N THR A 84 -13.82 13.17 -29.53
CA THR A 84 -14.89 12.22 -29.81
C THR A 84 -16.22 12.96 -29.91
N PRO A 85 -17.26 12.40 -30.56
CA PRO A 85 -18.58 13.05 -30.62
C PRO A 85 -19.18 13.37 -29.24
N THR A 86 -18.72 12.64 -28.22
CA THR A 86 -19.19 12.73 -26.85
C THR A 86 -18.16 13.34 -25.89
N GLY A 87 -16.97 13.77 -26.34
CA GLY A 87 -15.87 13.99 -25.41
C GLY A 87 -14.52 14.37 -25.99
N PHE A 88 -13.50 14.36 -25.11
CA PHE A 88 -12.08 14.49 -25.46
C PHE A 88 -11.30 13.33 -24.86
N CYS A 89 -10.28 12.87 -25.58
CA CYS A 89 -9.39 11.80 -25.17
C CYS A 89 -7.96 12.29 -25.03
N LEU A 90 -7.31 11.96 -23.92
CA LEU A 90 -5.87 12.06 -23.71
C LEU A 90 -5.28 10.65 -23.79
N VAL A 91 -4.27 10.48 -24.64
CA VAL A 91 -3.51 9.23 -24.78
C VAL A 91 -2.13 9.39 -24.14
N GLN A 92 -1.78 8.46 -23.26
CA GLN A 92 -0.50 8.46 -22.56
C GLN A 92 0.10 7.05 -22.52
N GLU A 93 1.40 6.98 -22.24
CA GLU A 93 2.12 5.73 -22.02
C GLU A 93 1.44 4.87 -20.95
N TYR A 94 1.24 3.58 -21.24
CA TYR A 94 0.82 2.62 -20.23
C TYR A 94 2.00 2.21 -19.35
N LYS A 95 1.83 2.35 -18.03
CA LYS A 95 2.77 1.80 -17.04
C LYS A 95 2.20 0.47 -16.52
N PRO A 96 2.84 -0.69 -16.78
CA PRO A 96 2.34 -2.00 -16.40
C PRO A 96 2.59 -2.28 -14.91
N ALA A 97 1.89 -1.54 -14.05
CA ALA A 97 2.07 -1.59 -12.61
C ALA A 97 0.72 -1.38 -11.90
N PRO A 98 0.41 -2.17 -10.85
CA PRO A 98 -0.78 -1.95 -10.04
C PRO A 98 -0.66 -0.65 -9.21
N SER A 99 -1.81 -0.14 -8.78
CA SER A 99 -1.89 1.00 -7.86
C SER A 99 -1.47 0.64 -6.44
N LEU A 100 -0.96 1.60 -5.68
CA LEU A 100 -0.74 1.44 -4.24
C LEU A 100 -2.04 1.28 -3.44
N ALA A 101 -3.19 1.61 -4.02
CA ALA A 101 -4.50 1.41 -3.38
C ALA A 101 -4.95 -0.06 -3.33
N GLU A 102 -4.30 -0.93 -4.12
CA GLU A 102 -4.55 -2.37 -4.07
C GLU A 102 -4.16 -2.98 -2.72
N ASP A 103 -4.83 -4.06 -2.33
CA ASP A 103 -4.65 -4.72 -1.02
C ASP A 103 -3.30 -5.46 -0.95
N TYR A 104 -2.22 -4.71 -0.80
CA TYR A 104 -0.85 -5.18 -0.61
C TYR A 104 -0.28 -4.75 0.73
N HIS A 105 0.53 -5.63 1.33
CA HIS A 105 1.35 -5.30 2.48
C HIS A 105 2.70 -4.74 2.01
N TRP A 106 3.05 -3.56 2.50
CA TRP A 106 4.30 -2.85 2.20
C TRP A 106 5.25 -2.89 3.38
N THR A 107 6.50 -3.31 3.15
CA THR A 107 7.53 -3.23 4.19
C THR A 107 7.98 -1.78 4.39
N PRO A 108 8.49 -1.40 5.58
CA PRO A 108 8.99 -0.05 5.80
C PRO A 108 10.11 0.35 4.83
N GLU A 109 10.98 -0.59 4.46
CA GLU A 109 12.03 -0.38 3.46
C GLU A 109 11.46 -0.07 2.07
N GLU A 110 10.43 -0.80 1.64
CA GLU A 110 9.73 -0.51 0.37
C GLU A 110 9.02 0.84 0.43
N VAL A 111 8.37 1.18 1.55
CA VAL A 111 7.77 2.51 1.74
C VAL A 111 8.82 3.61 1.63
N LYS A 112 10.03 3.41 2.18
CA LYS A 112 11.14 4.37 2.00
C LYS A 112 11.59 4.45 0.54
N GLN A 113 11.66 3.33 -0.19
CA GLN A 113 11.99 3.34 -1.62
C GLN A 113 10.92 4.09 -2.44
N ILE A 114 9.64 3.87 -2.13
CA ILE A 114 8.52 4.60 -2.72
C ILE A 114 8.63 6.09 -2.42
N ALA A 115 8.87 6.45 -1.14
CA ALA A 115 9.06 7.84 -0.73
C ALA A 115 10.19 8.51 -1.51
N ILE A 116 11.34 7.85 -1.65
CA ILE A 116 12.48 8.35 -2.43
C ILE A 116 12.08 8.58 -3.88
N ALA A 117 11.47 7.60 -4.54
CA ALA A 117 11.12 7.69 -5.95
C ALA A 117 10.09 8.80 -6.22
N VAL A 118 9.05 8.93 -5.38
CA VAL A 118 8.06 10.01 -5.53
C VAL A 118 8.69 11.37 -5.23
N LEU A 119 9.54 11.48 -4.21
CA LEU A 119 10.26 12.74 -3.93
C LEU A 119 11.17 13.14 -5.10
N GLU A 120 11.80 12.19 -5.79
CA GLU A 120 12.61 12.47 -6.99
C GLU A 120 11.75 13.03 -8.14
N VAL A 121 10.54 12.48 -8.34
CA VAL A 121 9.54 13.05 -9.26
C VAL A 121 9.14 14.47 -8.82
N LEU A 122 8.86 14.69 -7.54
CA LEU A 122 8.50 16.02 -7.04
C LEU A 122 9.64 17.02 -7.18
N VAL A 123 10.90 16.61 -6.98
CA VAL A 123 12.06 17.46 -7.26
C VAL A 123 12.10 17.87 -8.74
N TYR A 124 11.81 16.94 -9.65
CA TYR A 124 11.72 17.24 -11.09
C TYR A 124 10.63 18.27 -11.41
N LEU A 125 9.42 18.09 -10.85
CA LEU A 125 8.26 18.98 -11.03
C LEU A 125 8.51 20.37 -10.41
N GLN A 126 9.12 20.42 -9.23
CA GLN A 126 9.40 21.67 -8.50
C GLN A 126 10.56 22.49 -9.09
N ARG A 127 11.33 21.89 -10.01
CA ARG A 127 12.37 22.55 -10.82
C ARG A 127 11.84 23.12 -12.13
N ARG A 128 10.60 22.85 -12.51
CA ARG A 128 9.98 23.52 -13.66
C ARG A 128 9.88 25.02 -13.37
N GLN A 129 9.87 25.82 -14.44
CA GLN A 129 9.71 27.27 -14.36
C GLN A 129 8.43 27.65 -15.12
N PRO A 130 7.34 28.00 -14.43
CA PRO A 130 7.13 27.98 -12.97
C PRO A 130 6.99 26.56 -12.38
N PRO A 131 7.15 26.36 -11.05
CA PRO A 131 7.06 25.06 -10.40
C PRO A 131 5.69 24.41 -10.58
N VAL A 132 5.67 23.09 -10.76
CA VAL A 132 4.43 22.30 -10.86
C VAL A 132 4.11 21.67 -9.51
N ILE A 133 2.86 21.82 -9.06
CA ILE A 133 2.30 21.19 -7.85
C ILE A 133 1.24 20.19 -8.31
N HIS A 134 1.33 18.93 -7.88
CA HIS A 134 0.46 17.84 -8.34
C HIS A 134 -0.95 17.88 -7.74
N ARG A 135 -1.07 18.17 -6.43
CA ARG A 135 -2.34 18.41 -5.70
C ARG A 135 -3.28 17.23 -5.44
N ASP A 136 -2.93 16.03 -5.90
CA ASP A 136 -3.75 14.82 -5.73
C ASP A 136 -2.87 13.57 -5.57
N ILE A 137 -1.83 13.67 -4.75
CA ILE A 137 -0.98 12.52 -4.41
C ILE A 137 -1.71 11.66 -3.38
N LYS A 138 -1.94 10.41 -3.72
CA LYS A 138 -2.65 9.41 -2.92
C LYS A 138 -2.32 8.00 -3.43
N PRO A 139 -2.64 6.92 -2.68
CA PRO A 139 -2.35 5.56 -3.11
C PRO A 139 -2.83 5.25 -4.54
N GLU A 140 -4.02 5.73 -4.92
CA GLU A 140 -4.64 5.47 -6.22
C GLU A 140 -3.77 5.98 -7.39
N ASN A 141 -3.08 7.11 -7.18
CA ASN A 141 -2.34 7.85 -8.20
C ASN A 141 -0.84 7.51 -8.23
N ILE A 142 -0.43 6.46 -7.51
CA ILE A 142 0.95 5.95 -7.55
C ILE A 142 0.90 4.48 -7.95
N LEU A 143 1.58 4.15 -9.05
CA LEU A 143 1.70 2.79 -9.54
C LEU A 143 3.07 2.23 -9.16
N VAL A 144 3.13 0.97 -8.72
CA VAL A 144 4.38 0.33 -8.31
C VAL A 144 4.54 -1.06 -8.91
N ASP A 145 5.60 -1.23 -9.68
CA ASP A 145 6.06 -2.53 -10.16
C ASP A 145 7.11 -3.08 -9.18
N ARG A 146 6.80 -4.21 -8.53
CA ARG A 146 7.69 -4.91 -7.58
C ARG A 146 8.58 -5.94 -8.27
N GLN A 147 8.48 -6.14 -9.58
CA GLN A 147 9.29 -7.13 -10.28
C GLN A 147 10.72 -6.63 -10.46
N GLY A 148 11.65 -7.28 -9.75
CA GLY A 148 13.07 -6.90 -9.75
C GLY A 148 13.33 -5.66 -8.89
N ASN A 149 13.75 -4.56 -9.51
CA ASN A 149 13.92 -3.29 -8.81
C ASN A 149 12.58 -2.57 -8.74
N LEU A 150 12.20 -2.08 -7.54
CA LEU A 150 10.97 -1.36 -7.31
C LEU A 150 10.89 -0.12 -8.22
N LYS A 151 9.98 -0.12 -9.19
CA LYS A 151 9.72 1.02 -10.08
C LYS A 151 8.44 1.71 -9.66
N VAL A 152 8.50 3.02 -9.47
CA VAL A 152 7.37 3.84 -9.04
C VAL A 152 7.02 4.82 -10.15
N TYR A 153 5.72 4.97 -10.39
CA TYR A 153 5.18 5.93 -11.35
C TYR A 153 4.14 6.81 -10.64
N LEU A 154 4.28 8.12 -10.78
CA LEU A 154 3.27 9.08 -10.37
C LEU A 154 2.36 9.35 -11.57
N VAL A 155 1.06 9.13 -11.40
CA VAL A 155 0.06 9.28 -12.46
C VAL A 155 -1.02 10.27 -12.06
N ASP A 156 -1.84 10.65 -13.04
CA ASP A 156 -3.01 11.54 -12.88
C ASP A 156 -2.70 13.00 -12.53
N PHE A 157 -2.31 13.76 -13.56
CA PHE A 157 -1.95 15.17 -13.45
C PHE A 157 -3.15 16.11 -13.63
N GLY A 158 -4.37 15.59 -13.64
CA GLY A 158 -5.59 16.37 -13.86
C GLY A 158 -5.81 17.49 -12.84
N PHE A 159 -5.23 17.42 -11.64
CA PHE A 159 -5.32 18.48 -10.64
C PHE A 159 -4.10 19.40 -10.59
N ALA A 160 -3.05 19.07 -11.34
CA ALA A 160 -1.78 19.74 -11.25
C ALA A 160 -1.86 21.21 -11.71
N ARG A 161 -1.12 22.08 -11.05
CA ARG A 161 -1.05 23.50 -11.38
C ARG A 161 0.37 24.05 -11.34
N ILE A 162 0.57 25.03 -12.19
CA ILE A 162 1.69 25.97 -12.13
C ILE A 162 1.53 26.85 -10.88
N ALA A 163 2.57 26.91 -10.04
CA ALA A 163 2.59 27.77 -8.86
C ALA A 163 2.57 29.25 -9.27
N GLY A 164 1.61 30.02 -8.72
CA GLY A 164 1.50 31.47 -8.93
C GLY A 164 0.52 31.92 -10.03
N GLY A 165 -0.24 31.02 -10.66
CA GLY A 165 -1.33 31.40 -11.57
C GLY A 165 -2.63 31.77 -10.84
N ASP A 166 -3.48 32.58 -11.49
CA ASP A 166 -4.78 33.03 -10.95
C ASP A 166 -5.59 31.86 -10.35
N VAL A 167 -6.00 32.03 -9.10
CA VAL A 167 -6.90 31.10 -8.41
C VAL A 167 -8.29 31.32 -9.01
N THR A 168 -8.54 30.71 -10.18
CA THR A 168 -9.90 30.62 -10.70
C THR A 168 -10.76 29.93 -9.65
N LEU A 169 -11.74 30.70 -9.14
CA LEU A 169 -12.75 30.33 -8.14
C LEU A 169 -13.66 29.23 -8.69
N SER A 170 -13.16 28.00 -8.80
CA SER A 170 -14.06 26.84 -8.81
C SER A 170 -14.38 26.54 -7.36
N SER A 171 -15.62 26.77 -6.95
CA SER A 171 -16.21 26.49 -5.62
C SER A 171 -16.14 25.01 -5.17
N VAL A 172 -15.47 24.16 -5.94
CA VAL A 172 -15.29 22.73 -5.67
C VAL A 172 -13.91 22.51 -5.08
N VAL A 173 -13.87 22.04 -3.83
CA VAL A 173 -12.66 21.54 -3.17
C VAL A 173 -12.11 20.37 -3.97
N LYS A 174 -11.00 20.58 -4.69
CA LYS A 174 -10.38 19.58 -5.60
C LYS A 174 -9.36 18.71 -4.85
N GLY A 175 -9.55 17.38 -4.85
CA GLY A 175 -8.67 16.35 -4.24
C GLY A 175 -9.41 15.43 -3.25
N SER A 176 -8.81 14.29 -2.89
CA SER A 176 -9.44 13.33 -1.95
C SER A 176 -9.43 13.83 -0.49
N VAL A 177 -10.61 13.91 0.13
CA VAL A 177 -10.81 14.31 1.54
C VAL A 177 -10.00 13.39 2.45
N GLY A 178 -8.94 13.95 3.08
CA GLY A 178 -8.01 13.23 3.95
C GLY A 178 -6.54 13.27 3.50
N PHE A 179 -6.28 13.29 2.19
CA PHE A 179 -4.92 13.46 1.62
C PHE A 179 -4.59 14.92 1.29
N MET A 180 -5.62 15.75 1.24
CA MET A 180 -5.52 17.17 0.94
C MET A 180 -4.80 17.93 2.08
N PRO A 181 -3.76 18.74 1.79
CA PRO A 181 -3.15 19.58 2.80
C PRO A 181 -4.12 20.67 3.27
N PRO A 182 -4.03 21.13 4.54
CA PRO A 182 -4.94 22.14 5.07
C PRO A 182 -4.98 23.43 4.24
N GLU A 183 -3.85 23.90 3.73
CA GLU A 183 -3.83 25.09 2.87
C GLU A 183 -4.64 24.92 1.58
N GLN A 184 -4.76 23.71 1.04
CA GLN A 184 -5.60 23.43 -0.12
C GLN A 184 -7.08 23.38 0.26
N MET A 185 -7.42 22.79 1.41
CA MET A 185 -8.80 22.72 1.92
C MET A 185 -9.39 24.11 2.17
N PHE A 186 -8.56 25.03 2.67
CA PHE A 186 -8.95 26.40 2.98
C PHE A 186 -8.69 27.40 1.85
N ASN A 187 -8.45 26.92 0.62
CA ASN A 187 -8.17 27.75 -0.57
C ASN A 187 -7.07 28.81 -0.35
N ARG A 188 -6.05 28.47 0.44
CA ARG A 188 -4.85 29.29 0.65
C ARG A 188 -3.84 29.00 -0.47
N GLN A 189 -2.83 29.86 -0.59
CA GLN A 189 -1.78 29.70 -1.59
C GLN A 189 -1.02 28.38 -1.40
N LEU A 190 -1.01 27.55 -2.43
CA LEU A 190 -0.26 26.30 -2.45
C LEU A 190 1.24 26.56 -2.63
N THR A 191 2.04 25.66 -2.09
CA THR A 191 3.49 25.73 -2.15
C THR A 191 4.08 24.38 -2.55
N LYS A 192 5.39 24.34 -2.78
CA LYS A 192 6.14 23.07 -2.98
C LYS A 192 5.94 22.09 -1.82
N ALA A 193 5.64 22.60 -0.62
CA ALA A 193 5.39 21.80 0.58
C ALA A 193 3.98 21.18 0.61
N SER A 194 3.05 21.60 -0.25
CA SER A 194 1.68 21.09 -0.27
C SER A 194 1.63 19.61 -0.67
N ASP A 195 2.36 19.23 -1.73
CA ASP A 195 2.47 17.83 -2.18
C ASP A 195 3.16 16.93 -1.13
N LEU A 196 4.00 17.49 -0.25
CA LEU A 196 4.68 16.72 0.79
C LEU A 196 3.72 16.22 1.87
N TYR A 197 2.67 16.98 2.17
CA TYR A 197 1.63 16.53 3.09
C TYR A 197 0.91 15.32 2.50
N SER A 198 0.45 15.42 1.25
CA SER A 198 -0.26 14.34 0.55
C SER A 198 0.61 13.09 0.40
N LEU A 199 1.90 13.25 0.07
CA LEU A 199 2.85 12.14 0.07
C LEU A 199 3.03 11.55 1.47
N GLY A 200 3.23 12.38 2.51
CA GLY A 200 3.38 11.90 3.88
C GLY A 200 2.17 11.10 4.36
N THR A 201 0.95 11.59 4.09
CA THR A 201 -0.31 10.88 4.37
C THR A 201 -0.37 9.54 3.63
N THR A 202 0.01 9.52 2.36
CA THR A 202 0.10 8.30 1.56
C THR A 202 1.04 7.28 2.20
N LEU A 203 2.25 7.69 2.58
CA LEU A 203 3.23 6.81 3.21
C LEU A 203 2.74 6.28 4.57
N ILE A 204 2.04 7.11 5.34
CA ILE A 204 1.41 6.70 6.60
C ILE A 204 0.38 5.60 6.35
N CYS A 205 -0.52 5.76 5.37
CA CYS A 205 -1.48 4.72 4.99
C CYS A 205 -0.79 3.38 4.69
N LEU A 206 0.30 3.39 3.92
CA LEU A 206 1.04 2.16 3.59
C LEU A 206 1.65 1.50 4.83
N LEU A 207 2.21 2.30 5.74
CA LEU A 207 2.87 1.79 6.95
C LEU A 207 1.88 1.26 7.99
N THR A 208 0.71 1.88 8.09
CA THR A 208 -0.35 1.48 9.04
C THR A 208 -1.32 0.46 8.46
N GLY A 209 -1.27 0.20 7.14
CA GLY A 209 -2.26 -0.61 6.44
C GLY A 209 -3.65 0.05 6.37
N THR A 210 -3.72 1.37 6.53
CA THR A 210 -4.98 2.12 6.51
C THR A 210 -5.43 2.37 5.07
N LYS A 211 -6.61 1.86 4.69
CA LYS A 211 -7.20 2.11 3.37
C LYS A 211 -7.47 3.60 3.18
N SER A 212 -7.39 4.09 1.94
CA SER A 212 -7.65 5.51 1.60
C SER A 212 -9.00 6.01 2.11
N SER A 213 -10.05 5.16 2.08
CA SER A 213 -11.39 5.50 2.58
C SER A 213 -11.46 5.67 4.10
N GLN A 214 -10.46 5.20 4.83
CA GLN A 214 -10.40 5.22 6.29
C GLN A 214 -9.41 6.24 6.83
N ILE A 215 -8.75 7.04 5.99
CA ILE A 215 -7.73 8.00 6.45
C ILE A 215 -8.26 8.98 7.50
N ASN A 216 -9.53 9.38 7.40
CA ASN A 216 -10.16 10.30 8.36
C ASN A 216 -10.18 9.76 9.80
N THR A 217 -10.03 8.45 9.99
CA THR A 217 -9.92 7.85 11.34
C THR A 217 -8.61 8.21 12.04
N LEU A 218 -7.58 8.62 11.30
CA LEU A 218 -6.28 9.01 11.82
C LEU A 218 -6.13 10.52 11.98
N VAL A 219 -7.04 11.33 11.40
CA VAL A 219 -6.92 12.79 11.38
C VAL A 219 -7.76 13.39 12.51
N ASP A 220 -7.15 14.24 13.34
CA ASP A 220 -7.87 14.98 14.39
C ASP A 220 -8.52 16.28 13.87
N GLU A 221 -9.27 16.95 14.75
CA GLU A 221 -9.91 18.25 14.48
C GLU A 221 -8.94 19.38 14.11
N ASN A 222 -7.65 19.22 14.42
CA ASN A 222 -6.57 20.16 14.10
C ASN A 222 -5.80 19.75 12.84
N TYR A 223 -6.33 18.79 12.07
CA TYR A 223 -5.72 18.22 10.87
C TYR A 223 -4.39 17.51 11.12
N ARG A 224 -4.08 17.12 12.37
CA ARG A 224 -2.88 16.31 12.67
C ARG A 224 -3.20 14.84 12.45
N ILE A 225 -2.21 14.11 11.92
CA ILE A 225 -2.34 12.67 11.68
C ILE A 225 -1.74 11.89 12.85
N ASN A 226 -2.58 11.12 13.54
CA ASN A 226 -2.23 10.36 14.73
C ASN A 226 -1.77 8.94 14.38
N PHE A 227 -0.54 8.80 13.89
CA PHE A 227 0.00 7.51 13.43
C PHE A 227 1.13 6.93 14.30
N LYS A 228 1.77 7.75 15.16
CA LYS A 228 3.00 7.38 15.86
C LYS A 228 2.85 6.11 16.72
N ALA A 229 1.75 6.01 17.45
CA ALA A 229 1.45 4.86 18.30
C ALA A 229 1.22 3.56 17.51
N LEU A 230 0.85 3.66 16.23
CA LEU A 230 0.62 2.52 15.34
C LEU A 230 1.93 1.96 14.76
N LEU A 231 3.03 2.73 14.83
CA LEU A 231 4.32 2.40 14.22
C LEU A 231 5.48 2.29 15.24
N PRO A 232 5.33 1.55 16.36
CA PRO A 232 6.30 1.56 17.46
C PRO A 232 7.65 0.94 17.11
N LYS A 233 7.73 0.20 16.00
CA LYS A 233 8.97 -0.49 15.55
C LYS A 233 9.83 0.35 14.62
N LEU A 234 9.32 1.47 14.10
CA LEU A 234 10.08 2.30 13.18
C LEU A 234 11.10 3.15 13.92
N ASN A 235 12.18 3.49 13.21
CA ASN A 235 13.19 4.41 13.70
C ASN A 235 12.52 5.76 14.07
N PRO A 236 12.71 6.28 15.30
CA PRO A 236 12.19 7.57 15.71
C PRO A 236 12.56 8.73 14.77
N GLN A 237 13.73 8.69 14.13
CA GLN A 237 14.12 9.69 13.13
C GLN A 237 13.25 9.59 11.86
N PHE A 238 12.88 8.38 11.44
CA PHE A 238 11.97 8.18 10.30
C PHE A 238 10.54 8.62 10.65
N ILE A 239 10.07 8.30 11.86
CA ILE A 239 8.80 8.82 12.38
C ILE A 239 8.80 10.35 12.43
N HIS A 240 9.87 10.97 12.93
CA HIS A 240 10.00 12.42 12.96
C HIS A 240 10.03 13.02 11.54
N TRP A 241 10.70 12.35 10.60
CA TRP A 241 10.71 12.76 9.20
C TRP A 241 9.29 12.72 8.59
N LEU A 242 8.53 11.64 8.83
CA LEU A 242 7.12 11.53 8.41
C LEU A 242 6.23 12.58 9.06
N ASP A 243 6.35 12.79 10.36
CA ASP A 243 5.59 13.79 11.13
C ASP A 243 5.84 15.21 10.58
N LYS A 244 7.07 15.49 10.17
CA LYS A 244 7.46 16.75 9.53
C LYS A 244 6.92 16.88 8.10
N MET A 245 6.74 15.78 7.36
CA MET A 245 6.09 15.81 6.04
C MET A 245 4.61 16.21 6.13
N VAL A 246 3.90 15.74 7.16
CA VAL A 246 2.46 15.95 7.34
C VAL A 246 2.10 17.07 8.33
N ALA A 247 3.06 17.94 8.69
CA ALA A 247 2.79 19.04 9.59
C ALA A 247 1.70 19.97 9.00
N PRO A 248 0.60 20.28 9.73
CA PRO A 248 -0.47 21.13 9.22
C PRO A 248 0.01 22.56 8.91
N ASN A 249 0.91 23.09 9.74
CA ASN A 249 1.51 24.40 9.55
C ASN A 249 2.75 24.30 8.64
N LEU A 250 2.74 25.05 7.54
CA LEU A 250 3.83 25.13 6.58
C LEU A 250 5.20 25.47 7.21
N LYS A 251 5.23 26.27 8.29
CA LYS A 251 6.48 26.62 8.99
C LYS A 251 7.15 25.40 9.63
N HIS A 252 6.38 24.37 9.93
CA HIS A 252 6.88 23.12 10.52
C HIS A 252 7.07 22.03 9.46
N ARG A 253 6.58 22.22 8.24
CA ARG A 253 6.75 21.28 7.14
C ARG A 253 8.10 21.48 6.43
N TYR A 254 8.61 20.45 5.76
CA TYR A 254 9.71 20.66 4.82
C TYR A 254 9.30 21.67 3.74
N PRO A 255 10.18 22.60 3.33
CA PRO A 255 9.83 23.65 2.38
C PRO A 255 9.66 23.12 0.95
N ASP A 256 10.36 22.04 0.59
CA ASP A 256 10.35 21.43 -0.74
C ASP A 256 10.78 19.95 -0.71
N ALA A 257 10.56 19.25 -1.83
CA ALA A 257 10.86 17.83 -1.97
C ALA A 257 12.37 17.54 -1.92
N ALA A 258 13.22 18.46 -2.38
CA ALA A 258 14.67 18.28 -2.37
C ALA A 258 15.20 18.22 -0.93
N THR A 259 14.68 19.09 -0.07
CA THR A 259 15.02 19.15 1.35
C THR A 259 14.52 17.91 2.08
N ALA A 260 13.26 17.50 1.83
CA ALA A 260 12.69 16.28 2.40
C ALA A 260 13.48 15.03 1.98
N LEU A 261 13.83 14.91 0.69
CA LEU A 261 14.61 13.81 0.13
C LEU A 261 16.02 13.73 0.74
N LYS A 262 16.71 14.87 0.83
CA LYS A 262 18.03 14.95 1.46
C LYS A 262 17.99 14.49 2.91
N ALA A 263 16.95 14.87 3.65
CA ALA A 263 16.76 14.44 5.04
C ALA A 263 16.43 12.93 5.15
N LEU A 264 15.69 12.36 4.20
CA LEU A 264 15.29 10.95 4.22
C LEU A 264 16.44 9.96 3.94
N LYS A 265 17.28 10.28 2.94
CA LYS A 265 18.33 9.36 2.45
C LYS A 265 19.16 8.69 3.56
N PRO A 266 19.72 9.42 4.55
CA PRO A 266 20.56 8.83 5.60
C PRO A 266 19.81 8.07 6.69
N ILE A 267 18.47 8.19 6.79
CA ILE A 267 17.69 7.62 7.90
C ILE A 267 17.38 6.15 7.64
N ASP A 268 17.89 5.21 8.44
CA ASP A 268 17.41 3.82 8.41
C ASP A 268 15.95 3.75 8.90
N VAL A 269 15.10 2.95 8.26
CA VAL A 269 13.64 2.95 8.53
C VAL A 269 13.29 2.24 9.82
N VAL A 270 14.04 1.20 10.15
CA VAL A 270 13.97 0.46 11.41
C VAL A 270 15.30 0.68 12.14
N ASN A 271 15.27 0.80 13.46
CA ASN A 271 16.50 0.85 14.26
C ASN A 271 17.25 -0.47 14.08
N ASP A 272 18.34 -0.45 13.30
CA ASP A 272 19.28 -1.56 13.23
C ASP A 272 19.93 -1.71 14.62
N VAL A 273 19.61 -2.79 15.34
CA VAL A 273 20.41 -3.22 16.50
C VAL A 273 21.60 -4.08 16.05
N THR A 274 22.05 -3.91 14.80
CA THR A 274 23.12 -4.74 14.23
C THR A 274 24.37 -3.89 13.94
N PRO A 275 25.51 -4.13 14.63
CA PRO A 275 26.77 -3.41 14.40
C PRO A 275 27.43 -3.65 13.02
N LEU A 276 26.82 -4.46 12.14
CA LEU A 276 27.46 -4.93 10.91
C LEU A 276 27.54 -3.89 9.78
N LYS A 277 26.59 -2.93 9.69
CA LYS A 277 26.65 -1.88 8.65
C LYS A 277 27.86 -0.95 8.83
N THR A 278 28.29 -0.72 10.07
CA THR A 278 29.48 0.08 10.37
C THR A 278 30.77 -0.67 10.03
N LEU A 279 30.79 -2.00 10.23
CA LEU A 279 31.92 -2.85 9.84
C LEU A 279 32.06 -2.99 8.31
N LEU A 280 30.93 -3.11 7.60
CA LEU A 280 30.93 -3.22 6.12
C LEU A 280 31.38 -1.92 5.43
N ARG A 281 31.18 -0.75 6.06
CA ARG A 281 31.72 0.53 5.57
C ARG A 281 33.22 0.70 5.79
N ALA A 282 33.81 -0.06 6.71
CA ALA A 282 35.25 -0.02 7.00
C ALA A 282 36.09 -0.87 6.04
N ILE A 283 35.47 -1.71 5.22
CA ILE A 283 36.16 -2.52 4.22
C ILE A 283 36.12 -1.76 2.89
N GLN A 284 37.13 -0.92 2.66
CA GLN A 284 37.44 -0.46 1.30
C GLN A 284 37.90 -1.66 0.46
N PRO A 285 37.47 -1.77 -0.82
CA PRO A 285 37.84 -2.91 -1.65
C PRO A 285 39.29 -2.74 -2.12
N THR A 286 40.23 -3.44 -1.49
CA THR A 286 41.51 -3.72 -2.14
C THR A 286 41.29 -4.80 -3.19
N LYS A 287 41.60 -4.46 -4.43
CA LYS A 287 41.55 -5.31 -5.62
C LYS A 287 42.26 -6.65 -5.38
N ALA A 288 41.52 -7.70 -5.02
CA ALA A 288 41.99 -9.07 -5.15
C ALA A 288 40.82 -10.06 -5.06
N VAL A 289 40.57 -10.69 -6.21
CA VAL A 289 39.92 -12.01 -6.38
C VAL A 289 38.38 -12.05 -6.31
N VAL A 290 37.82 -11.73 -7.47
CA VAL A 290 36.73 -12.51 -8.08
C VAL A 290 37.19 -13.96 -8.22
N LYS A 291 36.52 -14.90 -7.52
CA LYS A 291 36.30 -16.30 -7.94
C LYS A 291 35.54 -17.06 -6.86
N LEU A 292 34.26 -17.33 -7.12
CA LEU A 292 33.59 -18.64 -7.01
C LEU A 292 32.09 -18.44 -6.81
N ALA A 293 31.41 -18.33 -7.95
CA ALA A 293 30.10 -18.93 -8.10
C ALA A 293 30.25 -20.46 -8.11
N THR A 294 29.18 -21.14 -7.72
CA THR A 294 28.96 -22.61 -7.64
C THR A 294 29.43 -23.28 -6.34
N LEU A 295 28.48 -23.67 -5.48
CA LEU A 295 28.10 -25.07 -5.29
C LEU A 295 26.87 -25.18 -4.36
N SER A 296 25.89 -25.98 -4.80
CA SER A 296 24.67 -26.35 -4.08
C SER A 296 24.91 -27.62 -3.23
N LEU A 297 24.25 -27.71 -2.05
CA LEU A 297 23.68 -28.90 -1.35
C LEU A 297 24.51 -30.23 -1.37
N VAL A 298 24.87 -30.96 -0.30
CA VAL A 298 24.24 -31.37 0.99
C VAL A 298 25.33 -32.05 1.86
N ALA A 299 25.24 -31.94 3.20
CA ALA A 299 25.28 -33.04 4.19
C ALA A 299 25.91 -32.61 5.53
N ALA A 300 25.18 -32.91 6.61
CA ALA A 300 25.44 -32.53 7.98
C ALA A 300 26.64 -33.25 8.62
N SER A 301 27.37 -32.58 9.51
CA SER A 301 27.38 -32.86 10.97
C SER A 301 28.58 -32.20 11.68
N SER A 302 28.27 -31.64 12.86
CA SER A 302 29.18 -31.22 13.96
C SER A 302 30.38 -30.33 13.56
N SER A 303 30.39 -29.02 13.82
CA SER A 303 30.34 -28.46 15.18
C SER A 303 30.05 -26.94 15.16
N GLY A 304 29.05 -26.50 15.93
CA GLY A 304 29.23 -25.33 16.79
C GLY A 304 29.09 -23.91 16.22
N ILE A 305 28.38 -23.67 15.12
CA ILE A 305 27.94 -22.30 14.77
C ILE A 305 26.42 -22.26 14.73
N THR A 306 25.77 -21.93 15.86
CA THR A 306 24.37 -21.55 15.85
C THR A 306 24.28 -20.15 15.27
N TYR A 307 24.17 -20.08 13.95
CA TYR A 307 23.65 -18.90 13.33
C TYR A 307 22.17 -18.76 13.74
N ALA A 308 21.90 -17.90 14.71
CA ALA A 308 20.57 -17.42 15.04
C ALA A 308 20.06 -16.50 13.90
N TRP A 309 19.88 -17.07 12.70
CA TRP A 309 19.14 -16.45 11.62
C TRP A 309 17.66 -16.42 12.03
N LEU A 310 17.19 -15.22 12.38
CA LEU A 310 15.79 -14.75 12.34
C LEU A 310 14.74 -15.81 11.94
N THR A 311 14.18 -16.52 12.92
CA THR A 311 12.98 -17.32 12.71
C THR A 311 11.77 -16.40 12.84
N SER A 312 11.09 -16.07 11.73
CA SER A 312 9.75 -15.50 11.85
C SER A 312 8.89 -16.47 12.69
N PRO A 313 8.00 -15.99 13.57
CA PRO A 313 7.22 -16.91 14.40
C PRO A 313 6.36 -17.87 13.56
N ALA A 314 5.95 -17.46 12.37
CA ALA A 314 5.30 -18.32 11.38
C ALA A 314 6.22 -19.43 10.87
N ARG A 315 7.49 -19.11 10.54
CA ARG A 315 8.47 -20.12 10.13
C ARG A 315 8.77 -21.06 11.29
N GLN A 316 8.97 -20.54 12.49
CA GLN A 316 9.17 -21.35 13.70
C GLN A 316 8.02 -22.33 13.90
N LEU A 317 6.78 -21.85 13.87
CA LEU A 317 5.58 -22.69 13.96
C LEU A 317 5.53 -23.78 12.88
N LEU A 318 5.80 -23.42 11.62
CA LEU A 318 5.73 -24.37 10.50
C LEU A 318 6.89 -25.37 10.48
N THR A 319 8.05 -25.03 11.06
CA THR A 319 9.23 -25.91 11.07
C THR A 319 9.36 -26.76 12.33
N SER A 320 9.06 -26.20 13.50
CA SER A 320 9.22 -26.89 14.79
C SER A 320 7.90 -27.25 15.45
N GLY A 321 6.78 -26.69 14.98
CA GLY A 321 5.50 -26.79 15.68
C GLY A 321 5.45 -25.97 16.97
N GLU A 322 6.47 -25.17 17.30
CA GLU A 322 6.55 -24.46 18.57
C GLU A 322 6.53 -22.95 18.39
N CYS A 323 5.53 -22.29 18.98
CA CYS A 323 5.32 -20.86 18.89
C CYS A 323 4.51 -20.34 20.12
N PRO A 324 4.95 -20.60 21.37
CA PRO A 324 4.26 -20.09 22.54
C PRO A 324 4.32 -18.56 22.58
N GLY A 325 3.19 -17.91 22.85
CA GLY A 325 3.05 -16.45 22.98
C GLY A 325 3.24 -15.66 21.68
N CYS A 326 3.33 -16.33 20.54
CA CYS A 326 3.67 -15.65 19.31
C CYS A 326 2.51 -14.81 18.76
N ASN A 327 2.85 -13.69 18.12
CA ASN A 327 1.87 -12.77 17.58
C ASN A 327 1.75 -12.95 16.06
N LEU A 328 0.69 -13.62 15.63
CA LEU A 328 0.41 -14.04 14.25
C LEU A 328 -1.05 -13.71 13.84
N PRO A 329 -1.53 -12.46 13.98
CA PRO A 329 -2.89 -12.10 13.59
C PRO A 329 -3.03 -12.17 12.06
N ASN A 330 -4.21 -12.55 11.57
CA ASN A 330 -4.54 -12.68 10.14
C ASN A 330 -3.61 -13.60 9.34
N ILE A 331 -2.81 -14.45 10.00
CA ILE A 331 -1.92 -15.39 9.32
C ILE A 331 -2.72 -16.39 8.50
N ASN A 332 -2.24 -16.73 7.30
CA ASN A 332 -2.77 -17.83 6.51
C ASN A 332 -2.06 -19.15 6.85
N LEU A 333 -2.78 -20.05 7.52
CA LEU A 333 -2.41 -21.40 7.91
C LEU A 333 -3.41 -22.43 7.33
N GLN A 334 -4.09 -22.09 6.23
CA GLN A 334 -5.02 -22.98 5.54
C GLN A 334 -4.35 -24.30 5.16
N ASP A 335 -5.05 -25.41 5.42
CA ASP A 335 -4.64 -26.80 5.18
C ASP A 335 -3.30 -27.20 5.82
N LYS A 336 -2.76 -26.40 6.76
CA LYS A 336 -1.48 -26.71 7.40
C LYS A 336 -1.60 -27.81 8.43
N ASN A 337 -0.58 -28.67 8.48
CA ASN A 337 -0.43 -29.67 9.52
C ASN A 337 0.25 -29.06 10.76
N LEU A 338 -0.56 -28.77 11.78
CA LEU A 338 -0.16 -28.20 13.07
C LEU A 338 -0.40 -29.19 14.22
N LYS A 339 -0.34 -30.49 13.91
CA LYS A 339 -0.51 -31.57 14.86
C LYS A 339 0.47 -31.41 16.02
N GLN A 340 -0.03 -31.45 17.25
CA GLN A 340 0.76 -31.28 18.49
C GLN A 340 1.51 -29.94 18.60
N ALA A 341 1.13 -28.92 17.83
CA ALA A 341 1.78 -27.62 17.90
C ALA A 341 1.64 -26.98 19.29
N LYS A 342 2.70 -26.32 19.77
CA LYS A 342 2.74 -25.57 21.03
C LYS A 342 2.48 -24.09 20.75
N LEU A 343 1.22 -23.68 20.90
CA LEU A 343 0.69 -22.35 20.60
C LEU A 343 0.09 -21.66 21.83
N GLU A 344 0.58 -22.01 23.02
CA GLU A 344 0.07 -21.46 24.29
C GLU A 344 0.26 -19.95 24.33
N GLY A 345 -0.83 -19.20 24.55
CA GLY A 345 -0.84 -17.73 24.57
C GLY A 345 -0.64 -17.06 23.21
N ALA A 346 -0.63 -17.82 22.10
CA ALA A 346 -0.43 -17.23 20.77
C ALA A 346 -1.60 -16.33 20.38
N ASN A 347 -1.32 -15.21 19.72
CA ASN A 347 -2.32 -14.37 19.08
C ASN A 347 -2.49 -14.80 17.62
N LEU A 348 -3.61 -15.47 17.32
CA LEU A 348 -4.07 -15.94 16.03
C LEU A 348 -5.40 -15.26 15.63
N SER A 349 -5.67 -14.05 16.14
CA SER A 349 -6.90 -13.33 15.83
C SER A 349 -7.04 -13.09 14.33
N GLY A 350 -8.20 -13.42 13.75
CA GLY A 350 -8.46 -13.32 12.32
C GLY A 350 -7.65 -14.28 11.43
N ALA A 351 -6.90 -15.22 12.01
CA ALA A 351 -6.13 -16.18 11.23
C ALA A 351 -7.03 -17.04 10.34
N ASN A 352 -6.55 -17.38 9.14
CA ASN A 352 -7.15 -18.39 8.29
C ASN A 352 -6.56 -19.77 8.63
N LEU A 353 -7.32 -20.62 9.31
CA LEU A 353 -7.01 -21.99 9.71
C LEU A 353 -7.99 -22.98 9.07
N GLU A 354 -8.63 -22.60 7.97
CA GLU A 354 -9.53 -23.49 7.21
C GLU A 354 -8.81 -24.80 6.85
N GLY A 355 -9.46 -25.93 7.15
CA GLY A 355 -8.91 -27.27 6.89
C GLY A 355 -7.65 -27.64 7.71
N ALA A 356 -7.16 -26.77 8.59
CA ALA A 356 -5.91 -27.02 9.31
C ALA A 356 -6.03 -28.21 10.28
N ASN A 357 -4.96 -29.00 10.41
CA ASN A 357 -4.89 -30.11 11.35
C ASN A 357 -4.26 -29.68 12.68
N LEU A 358 -5.08 -29.43 13.69
CA LEU A 358 -4.67 -29.02 15.04
C LEU A 358 -4.72 -30.16 16.07
N TRP A 359 -4.76 -31.43 15.62
CA TRP A 359 -4.89 -32.58 16.52
C TRP A 359 -3.84 -32.57 17.63
N ARG A 360 -4.29 -32.61 18.89
CA ARG A 360 -3.47 -32.51 20.11
C ARG A 360 -2.61 -31.23 20.25
N ALA A 361 -2.90 -30.17 19.51
CA ALA A 361 -2.21 -28.89 19.71
C ALA A 361 -2.52 -28.28 21.10
N ASN A 362 -1.58 -27.50 21.63
CA ASN A 362 -1.75 -26.72 22.86
C ASN A 362 -2.01 -25.26 22.51
N LEU A 363 -3.26 -24.81 22.65
CA LEU A 363 -3.75 -23.46 22.41
C LEU A 363 -4.27 -22.82 23.71
N ARG A 364 -3.78 -23.26 24.88
CA ARG A 364 -4.11 -22.65 26.18
C ARG A 364 -3.91 -21.13 26.13
N GLY A 365 -4.91 -20.36 26.54
CA GLY A 365 -4.84 -18.89 26.57
C GLY A 365 -4.64 -18.19 25.21
N ALA A 366 -4.71 -18.92 24.09
CA ALA A 366 -4.52 -18.33 22.77
C ALA A 366 -5.70 -17.44 22.37
N ASN A 367 -5.43 -16.38 21.61
CA ASN A 367 -6.46 -15.51 21.04
C ASN A 367 -6.74 -15.91 19.59
N LEU A 368 -7.90 -16.48 19.31
CA LEU A 368 -8.39 -16.84 17.97
C LEU A 368 -9.67 -16.04 17.63
N TRP A 369 -9.84 -14.85 18.20
CA TRP A 369 -11.03 -14.03 17.93
C TRP A 369 -11.17 -13.77 16.42
N GLY A 370 -12.35 -14.05 15.87
CA GLY A 370 -12.65 -13.87 14.44
C GLY A 370 -11.86 -14.79 13.48
N ALA A 371 -11.16 -15.82 13.97
CA ALA A 371 -10.42 -16.73 13.10
C ALA A 371 -11.35 -17.62 12.26
N ASN A 372 -10.93 -17.96 11.04
CA ASN A 372 -11.60 -18.96 10.21
C ASN A 372 -11.04 -20.36 10.53
N LEU A 373 -11.85 -21.23 11.12
CA LEU A 373 -11.53 -22.62 11.48
C LEU A 373 -12.44 -23.61 10.75
N GLU A 374 -13.06 -23.20 9.63
CA GLU A 374 -13.97 -24.05 8.86
C GLU A 374 -13.28 -25.36 8.45
N GLY A 375 -13.92 -26.49 8.75
CA GLY A 375 -13.37 -27.82 8.47
C GLY A 375 -12.11 -28.23 9.25
N ALA A 376 -11.60 -27.41 10.18
CA ALA A 376 -10.37 -27.70 10.91
C ALA A 376 -10.51 -28.92 11.86
N ASN A 377 -9.43 -29.70 12.01
CA ASN A 377 -9.40 -30.83 12.95
C ASN A 377 -8.89 -30.39 14.34
N LEU A 378 -9.82 -30.17 15.27
CA LEU A 378 -9.52 -29.72 16.64
C LEU A 378 -9.55 -30.86 17.67
N ASN A 379 -9.54 -32.12 17.24
CA ASN A 379 -9.62 -33.25 18.17
C ASN A 379 -8.47 -33.28 19.17
N SER A 380 -8.81 -33.42 20.45
CA SER A 380 -7.86 -33.43 21.56
C SER A 380 -6.98 -32.19 21.70
N THR A 381 -7.35 -31.07 21.08
CA THR A 381 -6.71 -29.78 21.31
C THR A 381 -6.94 -29.31 22.75
N ARG A 382 -5.92 -28.68 23.35
CA ARG A 382 -6.03 -28.04 24.68
C ARG A 382 -6.33 -26.56 24.46
N LEU A 383 -7.50 -26.10 24.87
CA LEU A 383 -7.96 -24.72 24.64
C LEU A 383 -8.27 -23.99 25.95
N ASP A 384 -7.70 -24.44 27.08
CA ASP A 384 -8.05 -23.84 28.37
C ASP A 384 -7.77 -22.33 28.39
N GLY A 385 -8.83 -21.53 28.60
CA GLY A 385 -8.76 -20.05 28.58
C GLY A 385 -8.58 -19.40 27.19
N ALA A 386 -8.71 -20.15 26.10
CA ALA A 386 -8.61 -19.60 24.75
C ALA A 386 -9.82 -18.74 24.39
N ASN A 387 -9.60 -17.73 23.54
CA ASN A 387 -10.65 -16.84 23.02
C ASN A 387 -11.00 -17.18 21.56
N LEU A 388 -12.15 -17.83 21.33
CA LEU A 388 -12.70 -18.13 20.01
C LEU A 388 -13.92 -17.28 19.68
N GLY A 389 -14.13 -16.14 20.36
CA GLY A 389 -15.27 -15.27 20.09
C GLY A 389 -15.31 -14.84 18.61
N GLY A 390 -16.47 -14.92 17.98
CA GLY A 390 -16.65 -14.59 16.56
C GLY A 390 -15.92 -15.49 15.55
N ALA A 391 -15.27 -16.58 15.99
CA ALA A 391 -14.59 -17.51 15.09
C ALA A 391 -15.60 -18.35 14.28
N ASN A 392 -15.22 -18.77 13.07
CA ASN A 392 -16.01 -19.69 12.24
C ASN A 392 -15.52 -21.13 12.43
N LEU A 393 -16.27 -21.99 13.14
CA LEU A 393 -15.96 -23.41 13.35
C LEU A 393 -16.84 -24.34 12.51
N LYS A 394 -17.55 -23.84 11.49
CA LYS A 394 -18.46 -24.66 10.68
C LYS A 394 -17.74 -25.90 10.14
N GLY A 395 -18.32 -27.08 10.33
CA GLY A 395 -17.71 -28.35 9.90
C GLY A 395 -16.41 -28.74 10.61
N ALA A 396 -15.92 -27.97 11.59
CA ALA A 396 -14.72 -28.31 12.34
C ALA A 396 -14.97 -29.51 13.26
N ASN A 397 -13.96 -30.36 13.45
CA ASN A 397 -14.04 -31.49 14.37
C ASN A 397 -13.76 -31.01 15.81
N PHE A 398 -14.77 -30.40 16.41
CA PHE A 398 -14.72 -29.74 17.72
C PHE A 398 -15.80 -30.27 18.67
N ASP A 399 -15.40 -30.95 19.75
CA ASP A 399 -16.32 -31.45 20.78
C ASP A 399 -16.62 -30.39 21.85
N ILE A 400 -17.80 -29.78 21.74
CA ILE A 400 -18.25 -28.72 22.65
C ILE A 400 -18.40 -29.21 24.11
N ARG A 401 -18.74 -30.48 24.34
CA ARG A 401 -18.94 -31.02 25.71
C ARG A 401 -17.61 -31.07 26.48
N ARG A 402 -16.52 -31.28 25.74
CA ARG A 402 -15.15 -31.20 26.27
C ARG A 402 -14.68 -29.76 26.43
N ALA A 403 -15.05 -28.87 25.52
CA ALA A 403 -14.72 -27.45 25.52
C ALA A 403 -15.29 -26.68 26.73
N GLN A 404 -16.51 -26.99 27.19
CA GLN A 404 -17.13 -26.30 28.33
C GLN A 404 -16.34 -26.47 29.64
N ARG A 405 -15.59 -27.57 29.80
CA ARG A 405 -14.71 -27.78 30.96
C ARG A 405 -13.41 -26.95 30.90
N GLN A 406 -13.10 -26.37 29.74
CA GLN A 406 -11.86 -25.65 29.47
C GLN A 406 -12.00 -24.12 29.53
N ARG A 407 -13.14 -23.58 30.00
CA ARG A 407 -13.35 -22.11 30.13
C ARG A 407 -13.04 -21.33 28.82
N ILE A 408 -13.45 -21.88 27.68
CA ILE A 408 -13.25 -21.26 26.37
C ILE A 408 -14.28 -20.14 26.16
N ASN A 409 -13.87 -18.99 25.64
CA ASN A 409 -14.82 -17.99 25.16
C ASN A 409 -15.27 -18.33 23.73
N LEU A 410 -16.54 -18.63 23.55
CA LEU A 410 -17.16 -18.92 22.24
C LEU A 410 -18.21 -17.88 21.84
N LYS A 411 -18.33 -16.76 22.55
CA LYS A 411 -19.39 -15.77 22.30
C LYS A 411 -19.37 -15.29 20.85
N GLY A 412 -20.48 -15.48 20.14
CA GLY A 412 -20.65 -15.08 18.74
C GLY A 412 -19.94 -15.99 17.72
N ALA A 413 -19.32 -17.09 18.14
CA ALA A 413 -18.70 -18.04 17.22
C ALA A 413 -19.77 -18.84 16.45
N THR A 414 -19.50 -19.13 15.18
CA THR A 414 -20.26 -20.13 14.42
C THR A 414 -19.77 -21.51 14.78
N MET A 415 -20.65 -22.39 15.25
CA MET A 415 -20.36 -23.74 15.74
C MET A 415 -20.26 -24.76 14.59
N PRO A 416 -19.76 -25.99 14.83
CA PRO A 416 -19.64 -27.01 13.80
C PRO A 416 -20.91 -27.33 13.01
N ASP A 417 -22.08 -27.22 13.65
CA ASP A 417 -23.40 -27.41 13.03
C ASP A 417 -23.92 -26.15 12.28
N GLY A 418 -23.16 -25.05 12.29
CA GLY A 418 -23.53 -23.77 11.68
C GLY A 418 -24.33 -22.84 12.59
N SER A 419 -24.68 -23.24 13.81
CA SER A 419 -25.37 -22.39 14.79
C SER A 419 -24.44 -21.32 15.37
N ILE A 420 -24.97 -20.19 15.86
CA ILE A 420 -24.17 -19.17 16.54
C ILE A 420 -24.24 -19.40 18.06
N HIS A 421 -23.10 -19.54 18.71
CA HIS A 421 -23.02 -19.65 20.16
C HIS A 421 -23.29 -18.29 20.80
N LYS A 422 -24.34 -18.23 21.61
CA LYS A 422 -24.73 -17.03 22.36
C LYS A 422 -23.76 -16.70 23.48
#